data_AF-B6Q3B2-F1
#
_entry.id   AF-B6Q3B2-F1
#
_cell.length_a   1.000
_cell.length_b   1.000
_cell.length_c   1.000
_cell.angle_alpha   90.00
_cell.angle_beta   90.00
_cell.angle_gamma   90.00
#
_symmetry.space_group_name_H-M   'P 1'
#
loop_
_entity.id
_entity.type
_entity.pdbx_description
1 polymer ?
#
loop_
_entity_poly.entity_id
_entity_poly.type
_entity_poly.pdbx_seq_one_letter_code
_entity_poly.pdbx_strand_id
1 'polypeptide(L)'
;MSGNRWMNIRERLSRDSVQTPWLFIKTVLRGITAVLALISLSFFAVAIPLWNRNLEHINGPNKGDWQDGVPIAPLAVAFLYNTFTSIYAVRTAKRVPYVLELIMDFVIWAALVPALVFAIWGGVFNVWQTATTTMDPNSSMMMVMCDVSTNFWSRECFPDLYPMGLLEIGAIAFGVPVW
;
A
#
# COMPACT_ATOMS: atom_id res chain seq x y z
N MET A 1 -29.61 24.67 11.64
CA MET A 1 -28.59 25.47 10.93
C MET A 1 -27.24 24.74 10.98
N SER A 2 -26.95 23.87 9.99
CA SER A 2 -25.75 23.01 9.96
C SER A 2 -24.83 23.38 8.79
N GLY A 3 -24.71 24.67 8.48
CA GLY A 3 -23.94 25.17 7.33
C GLY A 3 -22.48 25.52 7.60
N ASN A 4 -22.07 25.85 8.83
CA ASN A 4 -20.93 26.75 8.97
C ASN A 4 -19.70 26.20 9.70
N ARG A 5 -19.61 24.91 10.05
CA ARG A 5 -18.40 24.40 10.73
C ARG A 5 -17.20 24.30 9.79
N TRP A 6 -17.42 23.81 8.57
CA TRP A 6 -16.37 23.65 7.55
C TRP A 6 -15.87 24.98 6.99
N MET A 7 -16.77 25.94 6.73
CA MET A 7 -16.37 27.30 6.33
C MET A 7 -15.51 27.97 7.40
N ASN A 8 -15.81 27.75 8.68
CA ASN A 8 -15.02 28.29 9.79
C ASN A 8 -13.59 27.71 9.83
N ILE A 9 -13.40 26.43 9.51
CA ILE A 9 -12.06 25.80 9.48
C ILE A 9 -11.24 26.31 8.29
N ARG A 10 -11.84 26.33 7.10
CA ARG A 10 -11.18 26.87 5.90
C ARG A 10 -10.76 28.30 6.14
N GLU A 11 -11.67 29.16 6.62
CA GLU A 11 -11.36 30.55 6.91
C GLU A 11 -10.26 30.68 7.97
N ARG A 12 -10.27 29.91 9.06
CA ARG A 12 -9.20 29.97 10.07
C ARG A 12 -7.83 29.62 9.49
N LEU A 13 -7.74 28.51 8.77
CA LEU A 13 -6.50 28.07 8.12
C LEU A 13 -6.05 29.01 6.98
N SER A 14 -6.98 29.74 6.38
CA SER A 14 -6.73 30.73 5.34
C SER A 14 -6.54 32.16 5.88
N ARG A 15 -6.85 32.47 7.14
CA ARG A 15 -6.82 33.83 7.71
C ARG A 15 -5.58 34.10 8.56
N ASP A 16 -5.00 33.08 9.21
CA ASP A 16 -3.65 33.14 9.81
C ASP A 16 -2.53 33.10 8.73
N SER A 17 -2.90 33.28 7.47
CA SER A 17 -2.10 33.09 6.26
C SER A 17 -1.18 34.27 5.90
N VAL A 18 -1.00 35.25 6.78
CA VAL A 18 -0.07 36.37 6.54
C VAL A 18 1.33 35.86 6.15
N GLN A 19 1.69 34.61 6.51
CA GLN A 19 2.93 33.94 6.08
C GLN A 19 2.77 32.85 5.00
N THR A 20 1.64 32.14 4.86
CA THR A 20 1.52 31.00 3.90
C THR A 20 0.07 30.73 3.42
N PRO A 21 -0.31 31.07 2.19
CA PRO A 21 -1.67 30.81 1.65
C PRO A 21 -1.96 29.32 1.37
N TRP A 22 -0.94 28.46 1.46
CA TRP A 22 -1.02 27.04 1.08
C TRP A 22 -1.33 26.09 2.23
N LEU A 23 -1.49 26.57 3.48
CA LEU A 23 -1.65 25.70 4.65
C LEU A 23 -2.90 24.81 4.56
N PHE A 24 -4.02 25.35 4.08
CA PHE A 24 -5.25 24.58 3.90
C PHE A 24 -5.08 23.45 2.87
N ILE A 25 -4.59 23.78 1.67
CA ILE A 25 -4.35 22.81 0.59
C ILE A 25 -3.41 21.72 1.08
N LYS A 26 -2.32 22.11 1.75
CA LYS A 26 -1.34 21.20 2.31
C LYS A 26 -1.94 20.25 3.35
N THR A 27 -2.80 20.75 4.23
CA THR A 27 -3.50 19.94 5.23
C THR A 27 -4.44 18.92 4.56
N VAL A 28 -5.13 19.33 3.48
CA VAL A 28 -5.97 18.42 2.69
C VAL A 28 -5.12 17.32 2.04
N LEU A 29 -3.99 17.68 1.41
CA LEU A 29 -3.07 16.72 0.80
C LEU A 29 -2.55 15.72 1.84
N ARG A 30 -2.08 16.19 3.00
CA ARG A 30 -1.67 15.33 4.12
C ARG A 30 -2.79 14.39 4.56
N GLY A 31 -4.04 14.87 4.62
CA GLY A 31 -5.19 14.04 4.92
C GLY A 31 -5.42 12.93 3.88
N ILE A 32 -5.32 13.26 2.59
CA ILE A 32 -5.42 12.28 1.50
C ILE A 32 -4.29 11.25 1.59
N THR A 33 -3.05 11.70 1.78
CA THR A 33 -1.87 10.84 1.97
C THR A 33 -2.05 9.88 3.14
N ALA A 34 -2.63 10.34 4.26
CA ALA A 34 -2.92 9.47 5.41
C ALA A 34 -3.93 8.37 5.06
N VAL A 35 -5.01 8.70 4.32
CA VAL A 35 -6.01 7.72 3.90
C VAL A 35 -5.41 6.70 2.94
N LEU A 36 -4.63 7.14 1.95
CA LEU A 36 -3.95 6.26 1.01
C LEU A 36 -2.97 5.32 1.72
N ALA A 37 -2.18 5.85 2.66
CA ALA A 37 -1.27 5.08 3.49
C ALA A 37 -2.00 4.02 4.32
N LEU A 38 -3.17 4.36 4.89
CA LEU A 38 -3.99 3.42 5.65
C LEU A 38 -4.56 2.30 4.77
N ILE A 39 -5.04 2.63 3.57
CA ILE A 39 -5.54 1.64 2.61
C ILE A 39 -4.41 0.70 2.20
N SER A 40 -3.26 1.25 1.81
CA SER A 40 -2.07 0.48 1.43
C SER A 40 -1.61 -0.45 2.56
N LEU A 41 -1.49 0.09 3.78
CA LEU A 41 -1.13 -0.67 4.97
C LEU A 41 -2.13 -1.80 5.25
N SER A 42 -3.43 -1.55 5.06
CA SER A 42 -4.47 -2.56 5.28
C SER A 42 -4.34 -3.71 4.29
N PHE A 43 -4.04 -3.44 3.02
CA PHE A 43 -3.84 -4.49 2.03
C PHE A 43 -2.59 -5.34 2.31
N PHE A 44 -1.44 -4.73 2.62
CA PHE A 44 -0.24 -5.47 3.02
C PHE A 44 -0.48 -6.28 4.31
N ALA A 45 -1.17 -5.72 5.31
CA ALA A 45 -1.46 -6.41 6.55
C ALA A 45 -2.39 -7.63 6.36
N VAL A 46 -3.31 -7.57 5.41
CA VAL A 46 -4.22 -8.69 5.09
C VAL A 46 -3.52 -9.76 4.23
N ALA A 47 -2.56 -9.39 3.39
CA ALA A 47 -1.79 -10.34 2.59
C ALA A 47 -0.97 -11.33 3.46
N ILE A 48 -0.36 -10.86 4.54
CA ILE A 48 0.48 -11.68 5.45
C ILE A 48 -0.23 -12.97 5.95
N PRO A 49 -1.42 -12.91 6.58
CA PRO A 49 -2.08 -14.13 7.05
C PRO A 49 -2.59 -15.03 5.93
N LEU A 50 -2.85 -14.49 4.73
CA LEU A 50 -3.23 -15.30 3.55
C LEU A 50 -2.04 -16.11 3.05
N TRP A 51 -0.87 -15.48 2.92
CA TRP A 51 0.39 -16.15 2.63
C TRP A 51 0.69 -17.27 3.63
N ASN A 52 0.64 -16.96 4.92
CA ASN A 52 0.98 -17.92 5.97
C ASN A 52 0.03 -19.14 6.05
N ARG A 53 -1.19 -19.04 5.50
CA ARG A 53 -2.17 -20.14 5.50
C ARG A 53 -2.11 -21.01 4.26
N ASN A 54 -1.82 -20.41 3.10
CA ASN A 54 -2.04 -21.05 1.80
C ASN A 54 -0.75 -21.34 1.04
N LEU A 55 0.38 -20.74 1.43
CA LEU A 55 1.68 -20.92 0.79
C LEU A 55 2.65 -21.49 1.83
N GLU A 56 2.90 -22.80 1.76
CA GLU A 56 3.96 -23.44 2.54
C GLU A 56 5.28 -22.73 2.24
N HIS A 57 5.97 -22.27 3.28
CA HIS A 57 7.21 -21.53 3.15
C HIS A 57 8.20 -22.35 2.32
N ILE A 58 8.50 -21.91 1.10
CA ILE A 58 9.55 -22.49 0.27
C ILE A 58 10.90 -22.24 0.98
N ASN A 59 11.23 -23.17 1.89
CA ASN A 59 12.50 -23.41 2.57
C ASN A 59 13.44 -22.20 2.79
N GLY A 60 13.24 -21.47 3.89
CA GLY A 60 14.19 -20.48 4.41
C GLY A 60 14.23 -20.45 5.95
N PRO A 61 15.40 -20.23 6.59
CA PRO A 61 15.60 -20.46 8.03
C PRO A 61 14.89 -19.46 8.96
N ASN A 62 14.33 -18.36 8.44
CA ASN A 62 13.55 -17.41 9.22
C ASN A 62 12.09 -17.41 8.74
N LYS A 63 11.18 -17.84 9.63
CA LYS A 63 9.73 -17.93 9.42
C LYS A 63 9.06 -16.55 9.41
N GLY A 64 9.29 -15.76 8.37
CA GLY A 64 8.62 -14.48 8.19
C GLY A 64 8.64 -14.07 6.74
N ASP A 65 7.46 -13.82 6.19
CA ASP A 65 7.28 -13.21 4.87
C ASP A 65 7.64 -11.71 4.99
N TRP A 66 8.94 -11.46 5.03
CA TRP A 66 9.51 -10.15 5.28
C TRP A 66 9.18 -9.17 4.17
N GLN A 67 8.78 -9.66 3.00
CA GLN A 67 8.65 -8.85 1.82
C GLN A 67 7.39 -7.98 1.82
N ASP A 68 6.27 -8.53 2.27
CA ASP A 68 5.02 -7.78 2.53
C ASP A 68 5.08 -7.01 3.85
N GLY A 69 5.91 -7.46 4.80
CA GLY A 69 6.12 -6.80 6.09
C GLY A 69 6.96 -5.51 6.00
N VAL A 70 7.91 -5.44 5.07
CA VAL A 70 8.84 -4.31 4.92
C VAL A 70 8.14 -2.98 4.59
N PRO A 71 7.13 -2.92 3.69
CA PRO A 71 6.34 -1.70 3.45
C PRO A 71 5.48 -1.24 4.62
N ILE A 72 5.08 -2.14 5.54
CA ILE A 72 4.14 -1.80 6.63
C ILE A 72 4.72 -0.72 7.54
N ALA A 73 6.00 -0.83 7.91
CA ALA A 73 6.64 0.12 8.82
C ALA A 73 6.66 1.56 8.28
N PRO A 74 7.19 1.85 7.08
CA PRO A 74 7.16 3.21 6.53
C PRO A 74 5.73 3.69 6.23
N LEU A 75 4.79 2.82 5.83
CA LEU A 75 3.38 3.19 5.65
C LEU A 75 2.71 3.57 6.98
N ALA A 76 3.01 2.86 8.07
CA ALA A 76 2.50 3.17 9.40
C ALA A 76 3.03 4.53 9.88
N VAL A 77 4.32 4.79 9.69
CA VAL A 77 4.94 6.09 10.00
C VAL A 77 4.30 7.20 9.16
N ALA A 78 4.11 6.97 7.86
CA ALA A 78 3.44 7.91 6.98
C ALA A 78 2.00 8.19 7.43
N PHE A 79 1.20 7.16 7.73
CA PHE A 79 -0.15 7.33 8.24
C PHE A 79 -0.19 8.16 9.52
N LEU A 80 0.62 7.79 10.52
CA LEU A 80 0.64 8.46 11.82
C LEU A 80 1.08 9.92 11.70
N TYR A 81 2.16 10.18 10.95
CA TYR A 81 2.70 11.52 10.76
C TYR A 81 1.73 12.42 9.99
N ASN A 82 1.19 11.95 8.86
CA ASN A 82 0.25 12.72 8.05
C ASN A 82 -1.08 12.97 8.81
N THR A 83 -1.55 12.01 9.61
CA THR A 83 -2.73 12.19 10.47
C THR A 83 -2.47 13.20 11.58
N PHE A 84 -1.34 13.07 12.29
CA PHE A 84 -0.96 13.97 13.36
C PHE A 84 -0.82 15.41 12.86
N THR A 85 -0.08 15.63 11.77
CA THR A 85 0.13 16.96 11.18
C THR A 85 -1.19 17.59 10.73
N SER A 86 -2.10 16.80 10.16
CA SER A 86 -3.42 17.26 9.75
C SER A 86 -4.29 17.68 10.94
N ILE A 87 -4.36 16.85 11.99
CA ILE A 87 -5.10 17.15 13.21
C ILE A 87 -4.50 18.37 13.92
N TYR A 88 -3.16 18.43 14.02
CA TYR A 88 -2.44 19.54 14.63
C TYR A 88 -2.74 20.86 13.91
N ALA A 89 -2.67 20.87 12.58
CA ALA A 89 -2.97 22.05 11.77
C ALA A 89 -4.44 22.48 11.97
N VAL A 90 -5.40 21.55 11.91
CA VAL A 90 -6.82 21.87 12.10
C VAL A 90 -7.11 22.41 13.52
N ARG A 91 -6.44 21.89 14.55
CA ARG A 91 -6.67 22.29 15.94
C ARG A 91 -5.98 23.60 16.31
N THR A 92 -4.75 23.80 15.87
CA THR A 92 -3.92 24.93 16.32
C THR A 92 -3.84 26.06 15.28
N ALA A 93 -4.31 25.83 14.05
CA ALA A 93 -4.12 26.70 12.90
C ALA A 93 -2.62 27.03 12.61
N LYS A 94 -1.70 26.20 13.13
CA LYS A 94 -0.25 26.38 12.99
C LYS A 94 0.37 25.29 12.14
N ARG A 95 1.45 25.66 11.46
CA ARG A 95 2.31 24.71 10.74
C ARG A 95 3.25 23.99 11.71
N VAL A 96 3.53 22.73 11.41
CA VAL A 96 4.65 21.99 12.00
C VAL A 96 5.97 22.63 11.55
N PRO A 97 7.03 22.63 12.39
CA PRO A 97 8.33 23.17 12.02
C PRO A 97 8.85 22.57 10.70
N TYR A 98 9.35 23.43 9.80
CA TYR A 98 9.77 23.05 8.45
C TYR A 98 10.84 21.96 8.43
N VAL A 99 11.82 22.04 9.34
CA VAL A 99 12.93 21.07 9.43
C VAL A 99 12.42 19.68 9.80
N LEU A 100 11.52 19.58 10.78
CA LEU A 100 10.91 18.31 11.16
C LEU A 100 10.14 17.71 9.98
N GLU A 101 9.41 18.56 9.26
CA GLU A 101 8.65 18.13 8.09
C GLU A 101 9.53 17.56 6.98
N LEU A 102 10.62 18.25 6.64
CA LEU A 102 11.56 17.80 5.63
C LEU A 102 12.23 16.48 6.02
N ILE A 103 12.62 16.34 7.30
CA ILE A 103 13.23 15.11 7.80
C ILE A 103 12.24 13.94 7.71
N MET A 104 11.00 14.13 8.15
CA MET A 104 10.00 13.06 8.12
C MET A 104 9.63 12.65 6.71
N ASP A 105 9.43 13.62 5.79
CA ASP A 105 9.14 13.32 4.38
C ASP A 105 10.31 12.57 3.73
N PHE A 106 11.56 12.99 4.00
CA PHE A 106 12.74 12.29 3.50
C PHE A 106 12.84 10.86 4.06
N VAL A 107 12.62 10.65 5.36
CA VAL A 107 12.66 9.31 5.98
C VAL A 107 11.57 8.41 5.42
N ILE A 108 10.34 8.91 5.28
CA ILE A 108 9.23 8.16 4.68
C ILE A 108 9.60 7.77 3.24
N TRP A 109 10.05 8.72 2.43
CA TRP A 109 10.42 8.46 1.05
C TRP A 109 11.59 7.48 0.91
N ALA A 110 12.67 7.70 1.67
CA ALA A 110 13.87 6.88 1.62
C ALA A 110 13.63 5.44 2.11
N ALA A 111 12.66 5.22 2.99
CA ALA A 111 12.29 3.88 3.45
C ALA A 111 11.22 3.23 2.57
N LEU A 112 10.19 3.99 2.14
CA LEU A 112 9.05 3.47 1.40
C LEU A 112 9.42 3.09 -0.04
N VAL A 113 10.28 3.86 -0.71
CA VAL A 113 10.68 3.55 -2.10
C VAL A 113 11.38 2.19 -2.19
N PRO A 114 12.45 1.90 -1.42
CA PRO A 114 13.05 0.57 -1.42
C PRO A 114 12.05 -0.51 -0.98
N ALA A 115 11.22 -0.23 0.02
CA ALA A 115 10.25 -1.19 0.52
C ALA A 115 9.26 -1.63 -0.56
N LEU A 116 8.70 -0.68 -1.32
CA LEU A 116 7.80 -0.98 -2.43
C LEU A 116 8.51 -1.68 -3.58
N VAL A 117 9.77 -1.32 -3.88
CA VAL A 117 10.56 -2.02 -4.90
C VAL A 117 10.84 -3.47 -4.49
N PHE A 118 11.11 -3.73 -3.21
CA PHE A 118 11.28 -5.11 -2.70
C PHE A 118 9.95 -5.88 -2.71
N ALA A 119 8.85 -5.26 -2.30
CA ALA A 119 7.51 -5.86 -2.36
C ALA A 119 7.12 -6.20 -3.80
N ILE A 120 7.48 -5.34 -4.74
CA ILE A 120 7.36 -5.63 -6.16
C ILE A 120 8.26 -6.82 -6.50
N TRP A 121 9.57 -6.67 -6.33
CA TRP A 121 10.52 -7.62 -6.88
C TRP A 121 10.43 -9.04 -6.33
N GLY A 122 9.89 -9.29 -5.15
CA GLY A 122 9.66 -10.68 -4.72
C GLY A 122 8.19 -11.09 -4.67
N GLY A 123 7.25 -10.23 -5.09
CA GLY A 123 5.82 -10.36 -4.78
C GLY A 123 5.19 -11.55 -5.51
N VAL A 124 3.93 -11.85 -5.18
CA VAL A 124 3.21 -13.00 -5.78
C VAL A 124 3.22 -12.94 -7.31
N PHE A 125 3.20 -11.73 -7.88
CA PHE A 125 3.12 -11.58 -9.32
C PHE A 125 4.34 -12.09 -10.09
N ASN A 126 5.51 -12.24 -9.45
CA ASN A 126 6.65 -12.89 -10.11
C ASN A 126 6.43 -14.37 -10.40
N VAL A 127 5.52 -15.00 -9.67
CA VAL A 127 5.14 -16.39 -9.89
C VAL A 127 3.85 -16.52 -10.69
N TRP A 128 3.17 -15.43 -11.07
CA TRP A 128 1.96 -15.50 -11.90
C TRP A 128 2.27 -16.04 -13.30
N GLN A 129 1.55 -17.08 -13.70
CA GLN A 129 1.71 -17.72 -15.02
C GLN A 129 0.38 -17.74 -15.78
N THR A 130 0.43 -17.59 -17.10
CA THR A 130 -0.74 -17.80 -17.95
C THR A 130 -1.01 -19.30 -18.09
N ALA A 131 -2.26 -19.74 -17.91
CA ALA A 131 -2.61 -21.14 -18.16
C ALA A 131 -2.35 -21.52 -19.62
N THR A 132 -1.60 -22.59 -19.83
CA THR A 132 -1.48 -23.22 -21.15
C THR A 132 -2.47 -24.37 -21.27
N THR A 133 -3.27 -24.34 -22.33
CA THR A 133 -4.21 -25.41 -22.66
C THR A 133 -3.55 -26.40 -23.60
N THR A 134 -3.76 -27.69 -23.36
CA THR A 134 -3.31 -28.76 -24.24
C THR A 134 -4.51 -29.60 -24.66
N MET A 135 -4.52 -30.06 -25.92
CA MET A 135 -5.52 -31.04 -26.36
C MET A 135 -5.29 -32.36 -25.62
N ASP A 136 -6.35 -32.90 -25.02
CA ASP A 136 -6.31 -34.21 -24.41
C ASP A 136 -6.11 -35.28 -25.51
N PRO A 137 -5.14 -36.20 -25.39
CA PRO A 137 -4.95 -37.26 -26.38
C PRO A 137 -6.16 -38.20 -26.51
N ASN A 138 -7.03 -38.26 -25.50
CA ASN A 138 -8.20 -39.15 -25.47
C ASN A 138 -9.53 -38.42 -25.69
N SER A 139 -9.54 -37.09 -25.72
CA SER A 139 -10.72 -36.30 -26.03
C SER A 139 -10.31 -35.05 -26.81
N SER A 140 -11.04 -34.70 -27.87
CA SER A 140 -10.76 -33.48 -28.66
C SER A 140 -11.07 -32.17 -27.90
N MET A 141 -11.13 -32.22 -26.57
CA MET A 141 -11.36 -31.09 -25.69
C MET A 141 -10.02 -30.48 -25.25
N MET A 142 -10.00 -29.15 -25.17
CA MET A 142 -8.88 -28.41 -24.57
C MET A 142 -8.98 -28.53 -23.06
N MET A 143 -7.95 -29.10 -22.43
CA MET A 143 -7.86 -29.28 -20.98
C MET A 143 -6.73 -28.39 -20.44
N VAL A 144 -6.92 -27.84 -19.23
CA VAL A 144 -5.85 -27.18 -18.49
C VAL A 144 -5.03 -28.25 -17.79
N MET A 145 -3.77 -28.41 -18.17
CA MET A 145 -2.86 -29.34 -17.48
C MET A 145 -2.12 -28.61 -16.37
N CYS A 146 -2.33 -29.04 -15.13
CA CYS A 146 -1.59 -28.55 -13.96
C CYS A 146 -0.31 -29.35 -13.76
N ASP A 147 0.62 -29.21 -14.69
CA ASP A 147 1.94 -29.82 -14.57
C ASP A 147 2.94 -28.87 -13.86
N VAL A 148 3.83 -29.47 -13.08
CA VAL A 148 4.80 -28.80 -12.20
C VAL A 148 5.76 -27.91 -13.00
N SER A 149 6.02 -28.25 -14.27
CA SER A 149 6.97 -27.53 -15.14
C SER A 149 6.39 -26.38 -15.95
N THR A 150 5.09 -26.34 -16.24
CA THR A 150 4.52 -25.42 -17.24
C THR A 150 3.39 -24.53 -16.74
N ASN A 151 2.56 -25.01 -15.80
CA ASN A 151 1.33 -24.32 -15.41
C ASN A 151 1.05 -24.34 -13.90
N PHE A 152 1.99 -24.80 -13.07
CA PHE A 152 1.77 -24.99 -11.63
C PHE A 152 1.23 -23.73 -10.93
N TRP A 153 1.73 -22.55 -11.30
CA TRP A 153 1.33 -21.26 -10.71
C TRP A 153 0.30 -20.49 -11.55
N SER A 154 -0.38 -21.17 -12.48
CA SER A 154 -1.50 -20.58 -13.22
C SER A 154 -2.74 -20.46 -12.33
N ARG A 155 -3.64 -19.53 -12.67
CA ARG A 155 -4.85 -19.23 -11.87
C ARG A 155 -5.76 -20.44 -11.69
N GLU A 156 -5.79 -21.31 -12.67
CA GLU A 156 -6.64 -22.48 -12.77
C GLU A 156 -6.10 -23.63 -11.92
N CYS A 157 -4.78 -23.69 -11.74
CA CYS A 157 -4.08 -24.70 -10.95
C CYS A 157 -3.81 -24.27 -9.51
N PHE A 158 -3.65 -22.96 -9.27
CA PHE A 158 -3.43 -22.38 -7.96
C PHE A 158 -4.30 -21.12 -7.76
N PRO A 159 -5.62 -21.29 -7.56
CA PRO A 159 -6.58 -20.18 -7.55
C PRO A 159 -6.40 -19.22 -6.38
N ASP A 160 -5.79 -19.66 -5.28
CA ASP A 160 -5.57 -18.84 -4.08
C ASP A 160 -4.45 -17.80 -4.27
N LEU A 161 -3.57 -17.98 -5.25
CA LEU A 161 -2.46 -17.05 -5.57
C LEU A 161 -2.94 -15.67 -6.03
N TYR A 162 -3.94 -15.67 -6.89
CA TYR A 162 -4.35 -14.47 -7.62
C TYR A 162 -5.07 -13.46 -6.73
N PRO A 163 -5.98 -13.87 -5.83
CA PRO A 163 -6.53 -12.99 -4.81
C PRO A 163 -5.45 -12.32 -3.94
N MET A 164 -4.37 -13.04 -3.59
CA MET A 164 -3.27 -12.46 -2.79
C MET A 164 -2.48 -11.43 -3.59
N GLY A 165 -2.05 -11.77 -4.80
CA GLY A 165 -1.34 -10.82 -5.65
C GLY A 165 -2.19 -9.59 -6.02
N LEU A 166 -3.51 -9.72 -6.11
CA LEU A 166 -4.42 -8.56 -6.26
C LEU A 166 -4.40 -7.63 -5.04
N LEU A 167 -4.32 -8.18 -3.82
CA LEU A 167 -4.18 -7.38 -2.61
C LEU A 167 -2.84 -6.64 -2.59
N GLU A 168 -1.74 -7.31 -2.95
CA GLU A 168 -0.41 -6.69 -3.05
C GLU A 168 -0.37 -5.56 -4.11
N ILE A 169 -0.92 -5.80 -5.30
CA ILE A 169 -1.01 -4.77 -6.35
C ILE A 169 -1.85 -3.59 -5.85
N GLY A 170 -2.96 -3.85 -5.16
CA GLY A 170 -3.75 -2.81 -4.50
C GLY A 170 -2.91 -2.03 -3.49
N ALA A 171 -2.18 -2.74 -2.62
CA ALA A 171 -1.31 -2.15 -1.63
C ALA A 171 -0.26 -1.22 -2.26
N ILE A 172 0.40 -1.67 -3.32
CA ILE A 172 1.39 -0.90 -4.08
C ILE A 172 0.72 0.30 -4.74
N ALA A 173 -0.41 0.13 -5.42
CA ALA A 173 -1.11 1.21 -6.12
C ALA A 173 -1.52 2.35 -5.19
N PHE A 174 -1.95 2.03 -3.97
CA PHE A 174 -2.27 3.04 -2.95
C PHE A 174 -1.04 3.56 -2.21
N GLY A 175 0.03 2.77 -2.11
CA GLY A 175 1.28 3.13 -1.42
C GLY A 175 2.19 4.04 -2.24
N VAL A 176 2.15 3.92 -3.57
CA VAL A 176 2.89 4.79 -4.50
C VAL A 176 2.57 6.27 -4.23
N PRO A 177 1.34 6.79 -4.30
CA PRO A 177 1.11 8.21 -4.04
C PRO A 177 1.37 8.69 -2.58
N VAL A 178 1.90 7.84 -1.69
CA VAL A 178 2.26 8.20 -0.30
C VAL A 178 3.69 8.76 -0.25
N TRP A 179 3.86 10.00 -0.70
CA TRP A 179 5.08 10.80 -0.50
C TRP A 179 4.79 12.30 -0.58
#